data_AF-A0A218P8K0-F1
#
_entry.id   AF-A0A218P8K0-F1
#
_cell.length_a   1.000
_cell.length_b   1.000
_cell.length_c   1.000
_cell.angle_alpha   90.00
_cell.angle_beta   90.00
_cell.angle_gamma   90.00
#
_symmetry.space_group_name_H-M   'P 1'
#
loop_
_entity.id
_entity.type
_entity.pdbx_description
1 polymer ?
#
loop_
_entity_poly.entity_id
_entity_poly.type
_entity_poly.pdbx_seq_one_letter_code
_entity_poly.pdbx_strand_id
1 'polypeptide(L)' 'MKTIAVDEETWNAIKKLKAKLDARSYDEVLKILIETWHSTNLDKKLREISLDEEESELALEILKKLKEE' A
#
# COMPACT_ATOMS: atom_id res chain seq x y z
N MET A 1 4.77 -21.73 15.40
CA MET A 1 3.83 -21.60 14.28
C MET A 1 2.45 -21.25 14.82
N LYS A 2 1.72 -20.40 14.10
CA LYS A 2 0.29 -20.12 14.33
C LYS A 2 -0.46 -20.58 13.09
N THR A 3 -1.70 -21.04 13.24
CA THR A 3 -2.51 -21.57 12.13
C THR A 3 -3.61 -20.58 11.77
N ILE A 4 -3.86 -20.41 10.47
CA ILE A 4 -4.98 -19.63 9.95
C ILE A 4 -5.87 -20.60 9.18
N ALA A 5 -7.17 -20.59 9.49
CA ALA A 5 -8.16 -21.30 8.69
C ALA A 5 -8.63 -20.41 7.54
N VAL A 6 -8.69 -20.97 6.35
CA VAL A 6 -9.21 -20.31 5.14
C VAL A 6 -10.15 -21.27 4.42
N ASP A 7 -11.07 -20.73 3.63
CA ASP A 7 -11.91 -21.55 2.76
C ASP A 7 -11.11 -22.12 1.56
N GLU A 8 -11.74 -23.06 0.85
CA GLU A 8 -11.12 -23.76 -0.27
C GLU A 8 -10.84 -22.81 -1.45
N GLU A 9 -11.65 -21.78 -1.65
CA GLU A 9 -11.44 -20.79 -2.72
C GLU A 9 -10.16 -19.99 -2.46
N THR A 10 -10.03 -19.44 -1.26
CA THR A 10 -8.85 -18.72 -0.77
C THR A 10 -7.62 -19.61 -0.82
N TRP A 11 -7.74 -20.87 -0.40
CA TRP A 11 -6.65 -21.83 -0.49
C TRP A 11 -6.15 -22.04 -1.91
N ASN A 12 -7.07 -22.18 -2.87
CA ASN A 12 -6.73 -22.33 -4.28
C ASN A 12 -6.11 -21.06 -4.87
N ALA A 13 -6.57 -19.88 -4.47
CA ALA A 13 -5.97 -18.61 -4.85
C ALA A 13 -4.52 -18.48 -4.34
N ILE A 14 -4.28 -18.79 -3.06
CA ILE A 14 -2.94 -18.73 -2.44
C ILE A 14 -1.97 -19.72 -3.10
N LYS A 15 -2.42 -20.94 -3.43
CA LYS A 15 -1.60 -21.93 -4.17
C LYS A 15 -1.15 -21.39 -5.53
N LYS A 16 -2.09 -20.83 -6.30
CA LYS A 16 -1.77 -20.23 -7.62
C LYS A 16 -0.82 -19.05 -7.47
N LEU A 17 -1.02 -18.22 -6.45
CA LEU A 17 -0.15 -17.07 -6.19
C LEU A 17 1.26 -17.51 -5.81
N LYS A 18 1.42 -18.52 -4.94
CA LYS A 18 2.72 -19.11 -4.60
C LYS A 18 3.50 -19.54 -5.84
N ALA A 19 2.82 -20.22 -6.77
CA ALA A 19 3.44 -20.67 -8.02
C ALA A 19 3.84 -19.50 -8.93
N LYS A 20 2.98 -18.48 -9.06
CA LYS A 20 3.29 -17.28 -9.87
C LYS A 20 4.46 -16.46 -9.33
N LEU A 21 4.60 -16.40 -8.01
CA LEU A 21 5.68 -15.67 -7.32
C LEU A 21 6.95 -16.49 -7.18
N ASP A 22 6.94 -17.78 -7.56
CA ASP A 22 8.00 -18.74 -7.29
C ASP A 22 8.44 -18.76 -5.81
N ALA A 23 7.49 -18.56 -4.90
CA ALA A 23 7.77 -18.45 -3.48
C ALA A 23 8.04 -19.83 -2.87
N ARG A 24 8.97 -19.90 -1.91
CA ARG A 24 9.42 -21.13 -1.24
C ARG A 24 8.38 -21.62 -0.24
N SER A 25 7.65 -20.72 0.41
CA SER A 25 6.63 -21.06 1.42
C SER A 25 5.39 -20.18 1.33
N TYR A 26 4.29 -20.60 1.99
CA TYR A 26 3.10 -19.76 2.10
C TYR A 26 3.32 -18.55 3.01
N ASP A 27 4.21 -18.65 4.00
CA ASP A 27 4.60 -17.51 4.83
C ASP A 27 5.29 -16.42 3.99
N GLU A 28 6.09 -16.82 3.01
CA GLU A 28 6.71 -15.88 2.07
C GLU A 28 5.67 -15.19 1.18
N VAL A 29 4.68 -15.94 0.67
CA VAL A 29 3.53 -15.36 -0.06
C VAL A 29 2.79 -14.33 0.80
N LEU A 30 2.53 -14.66 2.07
CA LEU A 30 1.85 -13.76 3.00
C LEU A 30 2.68 -12.50 3.29
N LYS A 31 4.00 -12.61 3.45
CA LYS A 31 4.88 -11.44 3.61
C LYS A 31 4.83 -10.51 2.40
N ILE A 32 4.94 -11.08 1.20
CA ILE A 32 4.86 -10.31 -0.06
C ILE A 32 3.50 -9.60 -0.17
N LEU A 33 2.40 -10.27 0.18
CA LEU A 33 1.06 -9.67 0.18
C LEU A 33 0.95 -8.51 1.17
N ILE A 34 1.48 -8.66 2.39
CA ILE A 34 1.48 -7.61 3.42
C ILE A 34 2.30 -6.40 2.97
N GLU A 35 3.50 -6.62 2.44
CA GLU A 35 4.37 -5.57 1.94
C GLU A 35 3.72 -4.83 0.75
N THR A 36 3.17 -5.57 -0.21
CA THR A 36 2.47 -5.01 -1.37
C THR A 36 1.27 -4.16 -0.93
N TRP A 37 0.52 -4.62 0.08
CA TRP A 37 -0.60 -3.87 0.65
C TRP A 37 -0.15 -2.56 1.30
N HIS A 38 0.96 -2.57 2.05
CA HIS A 38 1.53 -1.37 2.62
C HIS A 38 1.96 -0.36 1.56
N SER A 39 2.68 -0.81 0.52
CA SER A 39 3.09 0.05 -0.60
C SER A 39 1.88 0.63 -1.33
N THR A 40 0.87 -0.19 -1.64
CA THR A 40 -0.34 0.28 -2.33
C THR A 40 -1.11 1.30 -1.51
N ASN A 41 -1.20 1.11 -0.19
CA ASN A 41 -1.85 2.08 0.69
C ASN A 41 -1.05 3.38 0.83
N LEU A 42 0.28 3.28 0.86
CA LEU A 42 1.15 4.45 0.87
C LEU A 42 0.95 5.26 -0.42
N ASP A 43 0.95 4.59 -1.58
CA ASP A 43 0.71 5.25 -2.87
C ASP A 43 -0.66 5.93 -2.94
N LYS A 44 -1.72 5.29 -2.40
CA LYS A 44 -3.06 5.90 -2.31
C LYS A 44 -3.04 7.16 -1.44
N LYS A 45 -2.44 7.08 -0.25
CA LYS A 45 -2.33 8.24 0.65
C LYS A 45 -1.50 9.36 0.05
N LEU A 46 -0.41 9.01 -0.64
CA LEU A 46 0.42 10.00 -1.33
C LEU A 46 -0.35 10.69 -2.46
N ARG A 47 -1.21 9.98 -3.20
CA ARG A 47 -2.10 10.59 -4.21
C ARG A 47 -3.18 11.48 -3.61
N GLU A 48 -3.66 11.16 -2.41
CA GLU A 48 -4.64 11.99 -1.68
C GLU A 48 -3.98 13.24 -1.05
N ILE A 49 -2.70 13.15 -0.69
CA ILE A 49 -1.92 14.23 -0.07
C ILE A 49 -1.20 15.09 -1.10
N SER A 50 -0.95 14.57 -2.31
CA SER A 50 -0.28 15.33 -3.36
C SER A 50 -1.20 16.43 -3.83
N LEU A 51 -0.94 17.64 -3.34
CA LEU A 51 -1.42 18.87 -3.97
C LEU A 51 -0.85 18.92 -5.38
N ASP A 52 -1.69 19.27 -6.36
CA ASP A 52 -1.16 19.59 -7.67
C ASP A 52 -0.33 20.89 -7.62
N GLU A 53 0.29 21.26 -8.75
CA GLU A 53 1.20 22.41 -8.80
C GLU A 53 0.48 23.73 -8.46
N GLU A 54 -0.77 23.86 -8.88
CA GLU A 54 -1.60 25.04 -8.62
C GLU A 54 -2.03 25.10 -7.14
N GLU A 55 -2.47 23.98 -6.59
CA GLU A 55 -2.78 23.84 -5.15
C GLU A 55 -1.55 24.04 -4.26
N SER A 56 -0.37 23.60 -4.73
CA SER A 56 0.91 23.77 -4.03
C SER A 56 1.34 25.23 -4.00
N GLU A 57 1.21 25.95 -5.11
CA GLU A 57 1.49 27.39 -5.19
C GLU A 57 0.55 28.20 -4.28
N LEU A 58 -0.74 27.86 -4.30
CA LEU A 58 -1.77 28.54 -3.50
C LEU A 58 -1.55 28.29 -1.99
N ALA A 59 -1.20 27.07 -1.60
CA ALA A 59 -0.82 26.73 -0.22
C ALA A 59 0.45 27.48 0.22
N LEU A 60 1.45 27.61 -0.65
CA LEU A 60 2.67 28.38 -0.39
C LEU A 60 2.39 29.87 -0.19
N GLU A 61 1.48 30.45 -0.96
CA GLU A 61 1.08 31.85 -0.83
C GLU A 61 0.39 32.12 0.51
N ILE A 62 -0.52 31.22 0.93
CA ILE A 62 -1.19 31.30 2.23
C ILE A 62 -0.18 31.21 3.39
N LEU A 63 0.76 30.25 3.33
CA LEU A 63 1.79 30.09 4.35
C LEU A 63 2.73 31.30 4.47
N LYS A 64 3.05 31.96 3.34
CA LYS A 64 3.84 33.20 3.36
C LYS A 64 3.08 34.33 4.06
N LYS A 65 1.80 34.51 3.76
CA LYS A 65 0.94 35.53 4.40
C LYS A 65 0.85 35.32 5.91
N LEU A 66 0.71 34.07 6.37
CA LEU A 66 0.67 33.73 7.80
C LEU A 66 2.01 33.91 8.54
N LYS A 67 3.13 34.00 7.84
CA LYS A 67 4.46 34.22 8.42
C LYS A 67 4.81 35.72 8.53
N GLU A 68 4.12 36.56 7.78
CA GLU A 68 4.30 38.02 7.76
C GLU A 68 3.37 38.75 8.76
N GLU A 69 2.41 38.03 9.38
CA GLU A 69 1.66 38.44 10.59
C GLU A 69 2.36 37.96 11.87
#